data_AF-R1CM54-F1
#
_entry.id   AF-R1CM54-F1
#
_cell.length_a   1.000
_cell.length_b   1.000
_cell.length_c   1.000
_cell.angle_alpha   90.00
_cell.angle_beta   90.00
_cell.angle_gamma   90.00
#
_symmetry.space_group_name_H-M   'P 1'
#
loop_
_entity.id
_entity.type
_entity.pdbx_description
1 polymer ?
#
loop_
_entity_poly.entity_id
_entity_poly.type
_entity_poly.pdbx_seq_one_letter_code
_entity_poly.pdbx_strand_id
1 'polypeptide(L)'
;MDILKITDYKVVLAERICYNKFDNDVMLIFNNFSSKAISSIVDIIKDDIKEIENKGVIFDYKLLNVFCTMYLGLAWSMYRKGKTLQKQEKVINSQIKSKCRDDLLKGIINRIYKESDSLKVINDIATRYYTLYMDKYVNDMLMRMEVCYHPDIDNEEELKFLILDKLNQFAIKTLALGINDEYIKCDN
;
A
#
# COMPACT_ATOMS: atom_id res chain seq x y z
N MET A 1 27.54 -6.03 16.36
CA MET A 1 26.43 -6.75 17.02
C MET A 1 25.28 -5.76 16.99
N ASP A 2 24.46 -5.82 15.95
CA ASP A 2 23.42 -4.82 15.75
C ASP A 2 22.27 -5.12 16.70
N ILE A 3 21.92 -4.14 17.53
CA ILE A 3 20.74 -4.22 18.39
C ILE A 3 19.54 -4.15 17.45
N LEU A 4 18.86 -5.28 17.24
CA LEU A 4 17.57 -5.34 16.55
C LEU A 4 16.62 -4.35 17.23
N LYS A 5 16.23 -3.29 16.53
CA LYS A 5 15.20 -2.38 17.05
C LYS A 5 13.87 -3.14 17.08
N ILE A 6 13.02 -2.86 18.06
CA ILE A 6 11.68 -3.47 18.16
C ILE A 6 10.89 -3.27 16.84
N THR A 7 11.08 -2.14 16.18
CA THR A 7 10.55 -1.83 14.85
C THR A 7 11.00 -2.83 13.78
N ASP A 8 12.27 -3.26 13.76
CA ASP A 8 12.79 -4.23 12.78
C ASP A 8 12.11 -5.61 12.97
N TYR A 9 11.86 -6.01 14.22
CA TYR A 9 11.11 -7.23 14.51
C TYR A 9 9.65 -7.15 14.02
N LYS A 10 8.98 -6.01 14.20
CA LYS A 10 7.60 -5.80 13.73
C LYS A 10 7.50 -5.78 12.21
N VAL A 11 8.49 -5.19 11.54
CA VAL A 11 8.62 -5.22 10.08
C VAL A 11 8.73 -6.66 9.57
N VAL A 12 9.52 -7.51 10.22
CA VAL A 12 9.63 -8.95 9.87
C VAL A 12 8.32 -9.70 10.14
N LEU A 13 7.59 -9.36 11.21
CA LEU A 13 6.26 -9.95 11.46
C LEU A 13 5.26 -9.56 10.38
N ALA A 14 5.23 -8.29 9.98
CA ALA A 14 4.36 -7.79 8.92
C ALA A 14 4.64 -8.51 7.58
N GLU A 15 5.92 -8.67 7.24
CA GLU A 15 6.35 -9.42 6.06
C GLU A 15 5.79 -10.85 6.04
N ARG A 16 5.92 -11.58 7.15
CA ARG A 16 5.38 -12.95 7.28
C ARG A 16 3.86 -12.98 7.15
N ILE A 17 3.16 -12.03 7.77
CA ILE A 17 1.69 -11.90 7.63
C ILE A 17 1.32 -11.70 6.17
N CYS A 18 2.02 -10.81 5.46
CA CYS A 18 1.71 -10.50 4.08
C CYS A 18 1.95 -11.68 3.13
N TYR A 19 3.11 -12.34 3.21
CA TYR A 19 3.39 -13.50 2.37
C TYR A 19 2.42 -14.65 2.64
N ASN A 20 2.11 -14.95 3.91
CA ASN A 20 1.10 -15.94 4.26
C ASN A 20 -0.26 -15.61 3.61
N LYS A 21 -0.67 -14.33 3.60
CA LYS A 21 -1.90 -13.91 2.93
C LYS A 21 -1.82 -14.05 1.40
N PHE A 22 -0.71 -13.70 0.76
CA PHE A 22 -0.57 -13.92 -0.69
C PHE A 22 -0.66 -15.41 -1.07
N ASP A 23 -0.20 -16.30 -0.19
CA ASP A 23 -0.23 -17.75 -0.43
C ASP A 23 -1.59 -18.39 -0.12
N ASN A 24 -2.39 -17.81 0.79
CA ASN A 24 -3.59 -18.47 1.34
C ASN A 24 -4.90 -17.68 1.18
N ASP A 25 -4.86 -16.38 0.88
CA ASP A 25 -6.05 -15.58 0.64
C ASP A 25 -6.52 -15.73 -0.80
N VAL A 26 -7.69 -16.36 -0.96
CA VAL A 26 -8.33 -16.65 -2.25
C VAL A 26 -8.40 -15.42 -3.16
N MET A 27 -8.69 -14.24 -2.62
CA MET A 27 -8.83 -13.02 -3.42
C MET A 27 -7.49 -12.55 -3.97
N LEU A 28 -6.41 -12.68 -3.18
CA LEU A 28 -5.06 -12.33 -3.60
C LEU A 28 -4.53 -13.34 -4.64
N ILE A 29 -4.73 -14.64 -4.38
CA ILE A 29 -4.30 -15.72 -5.27
C ILE A 29 -4.93 -15.56 -6.66
N PHE A 30 -6.26 -15.39 -6.74
CA PHE A 30 -6.95 -15.28 -8.03
C PHE A 30 -6.60 -14.02 -8.83
N ASN A 31 -6.07 -12.99 -8.17
CA ASN A 31 -5.65 -11.77 -8.85
C ASN A 31 -4.34 -11.96 -9.64
N ASN A 32 -3.64 -13.09 -9.45
CA ASN A 32 -2.41 -13.47 -10.17
C ASN A 32 -1.36 -12.34 -10.16
N PHE A 33 -0.98 -11.87 -8.97
CA PHE A 33 0.11 -10.92 -8.80
C PHE A 33 1.43 -11.53 -9.30
N SER A 34 2.28 -10.73 -9.95
CA SER A 34 3.65 -11.17 -10.23
C SER A 34 4.46 -11.22 -8.93
N SER A 35 5.47 -12.09 -8.86
CA SER A 35 6.39 -12.15 -7.70
C SER A 35 7.06 -10.80 -7.41
N LYS A 36 7.41 -10.05 -8.47
CA LYS A 36 7.95 -8.67 -8.33
C LYS A 36 6.91 -7.74 -7.70
N ALA A 37 5.66 -7.79 -8.13
CA ALA A 37 4.59 -6.96 -7.54
C ALA A 37 4.32 -7.33 -6.08
N ILE A 38 4.32 -8.63 -5.74
CA ILE A 38 4.18 -9.10 -4.35
C ILE A 38 5.30 -8.50 -3.48
N SER A 39 6.57 -8.67 -3.88
CA SER A 39 7.70 -8.12 -3.14
C SER A 39 7.57 -6.61 -2.97
N SER A 40 7.29 -5.87 -4.05
CA SER A 40 7.13 -4.41 -3.97
C SER A 40 5.98 -3.96 -3.07
N ILE A 41 4.85 -4.67 -3.07
CA ILE A 41 3.73 -4.39 -2.17
C ILE A 41 4.14 -4.62 -0.71
N VAL A 42 4.80 -5.73 -0.43
CA VAL A 42 5.28 -6.07 0.92
C VAL A 42 6.29 -5.03 1.40
N ASP A 43 7.23 -4.62 0.56
CA ASP A 43 8.23 -3.61 0.88
C ASP A 43 7.59 -2.26 1.22
N ILE A 44 6.58 -1.82 0.46
CA ILE A 44 5.86 -0.56 0.77
C ILE A 44 5.14 -0.67 2.13
N ILE A 45 4.48 -1.80 2.42
CA ILE A 45 3.81 -2.00 3.71
C ILE A 45 4.82 -1.92 4.87
N LYS A 46 5.99 -2.54 4.71
CA LYS A 46 7.07 -2.52 5.70
C LYS A 46 7.59 -1.11 5.95
N ASP A 47 7.81 -0.35 4.88
CA ASP A 47 8.28 1.03 4.95
C ASP A 47 7.25 1.93 5.62
N ASP A 48 5.96 1.78 5.29
CA ASP A 48 4.88 2.58 5.91
C ASP A 48 4.73 2.26 7.41
N ILE A 49 4.83 0.99 7.82
CA ILE A 49 4.84 0.62 9.24
C ILE A 49 6.00 1.32 9.95
N LYS A 50 7.21 1.25 9.38
CA LYS A 50 8.40 1.85 9.96
C LYS A 50 8.27 3.37 10.10
N GLU A 51 7.77 4.05 9.07
CA GLU A 51 7.56 5.49 9.11
C GLU A 51 6.49 5.90 10.14
N ILE A 52 5.40 5.14 10.24
CA ILE A 52 4.34 5.41 11.23
C ILE A 52 4.86 5.18 12.66
N GLU A 53 5.67 4.13 12.89
CA GLU A 53 6.30 3.91 14.20
C GLU A 53 7.31 5.00 14.56
N ASN A 54 8.07 5.52 13.58
CA ASN A 54 8.99 6.63 13.82
C ASN A 54 8.26 7.91 14.27
N LYS A 55 6.95 8.01 14.05
CA LYS A 55 6.09 9.09 14.55
C LYS A 55 5.48 8.81 15.93
N GLY A 56 5.85 7.71 16.59
CA GLY A 56 5.45 7.36 17.95
C GLY A 56 4.26 6.40 18.06
N VAL A 57 3.73 5.89 16.94
CA VAL A 57 2.64 4.91 16.95
C VAL A 57 3.15 3.52 17.30
N ILE A 58 2.51 2.85 18.25
CA ILE A 58 2.89 1.49 18.65
C ILE A 58 1.99 0.47 17.96
N PHE A 59 2.55 -0.34 17.06
CA PHE A 59 1.85 -1.52 16.54
C PHE A 59 2.07 -2.75 17.43
N ASP A 60 0.99 -3.33 17.93
CA ASP A 60 0.99 -4.70 18.44
C ASP A 60 0.69 -5.70 17.31
N TYR A 61 0.77 -7.01 17.60
CA TYR A 61 0.50 -8.05 16.60
C TYR A 61 -0.91 -7.96 15.99
N LYS A 62 -1.92 -7.54 16.77
CA LYS A 62 -3.30 -7.41 16.29
C LYS A 62 -3.42 -6.24 15.32
N LEU A 63 -2.85 -5.08 15.66
CA LEU A 63 -2.82 -3.90 14.81
C LEU A 63 -2.01 -4.15 13.54
N LEU A 64 -0.87 -4.86 13.61
CA LEU A 64 -0.12 -5.28 12.41
C LEU A 64 -0.98 -6.13 11.48
N ASN A 65 -1.73 -7.10 11.99
CA ASN A 65 -2.63 -7.92 11.18
C ASN A 65 -3.73 -7.10 10.52
N VAL A 66 -4.33 -6.15 11.26
CA VAL A 66 -5.36 -5.25 10.72
C VAL A 66 -4.75 -4.38 9.61
N PHE A 67 -3.59 -3.78 9.86
CA PHE A 67 -2.86 -2.94 8.91
C PHE A 67 -2.53 -3.71 7.63
N CYS A 68 -1.91 -4.88 7.75
CA CYS A 68 -1.60 -5.73 6.60
C CYS A 68 -2.86 -6.17 5.84
N THR A 69 -3.93 -6.53 6.54
CA THR A 69 -5.20 -6.92 5.90
C THR A 69 -5.82 -5.77 5.10
N MET A 70 -5.81 -4.56 5.67
CA MET A 70 -6.29 -3.35 5.01
C MET A 70 -5.50 -3.06 3.73
N TYR A 71 -4.17 -3.05 3.82
CA TYR A 71 -3.30 -2.78 2.67
C TYR A 71 -3.46 -3.86 1.59
N LEU A 72 -3.53 -5.14 1.95
CA LEU A 72 -3.67 -6.20 0.98
C LEU A 72 -5.05 -6.22 0.31
N GLY A 73 -6.11 -5.89 1.04
CA GLY A 73 -7.43 -5.67 0.44
C GLY A 73 -7.41 -4.52 -0.57
N LEU A 74 -6.78 -3.40 -0.21
CA LEU A 74 -6.60 -2.28 -1.13
C LEU A 74 -5.75 -2.68 -2.34
N ALA A 75 -4.67 -3.45 -2.14
CA ALA A 75 -3.83 -3.95 -3.21
C ALA A 75 -4.60 -4.82 -4.19
N TRP A 76 -5.43 -5.73 -3.70
CA TRP A 76 -6.31 -6.55 -4.54
C TRP A 76 -7.17 -5.68 -5.46
N SER A 77 -7.86 -4.69 -4.88
CA SER A 77 -8.75 -3.79 -5.62
C SER A 77 -7.98 -2.99 -6.68
N MET A 78 -6.88 -2.36 -6.28
CA MET A 78 -6.13 -1.43 -7.12
C MET A 78 -5.35 -2.14 -8.22
N TYR A 79 -4.69 -3.25 -7.89
CA TYR A 79 -3.94 -4.03 -8.87
C TYR A 79 -4.86 -4.63 -9.93
N ARG A 80 -6.03 -5.16 -9.51
CA ARG A 80 -7.04 -5.67 -10.46
C ARG A 80 -7.54 -4.57 -11.38
N LYS A 81 -7.84 -3.39 -10.83
CA LYS A 81 -8.27 -2.23 -11.62
C LYS A 81 -7.19 -1.82 -12.62
N GLY A 82 -5.92 -1.81 -12.21
CA GLY A 82 -4.80 -1.47 -13.07
C GLY A 82 -4.67 -2.41 -14.27
N LYS A 83 -4.78 -3.72 -14.03
CA LYS A 83 -4.83 -4.71 -15.12
C LYS A 83 -5.98 -4.46 -16.10
N THR A 84 -7.18 -4.21 -15.58
CA THR A 84 -8.36 -3.93 -16.40
C THR A 84 -8.18 -2.69 -17.26
N LEU A 85 -7.66 -1.59 -16.69
CA LEU A 85 -7.39 -0.35 -17.42
C LEU A 85 -6.41 -0.57 -18.56
N GLN A 86 -5.30 -1.28 -18.31
CA GLN A 86 -4.33 -1.56 -19.37
C GLN A 86 -4.93 -2.43 -20.49
N LYS A 87 -5.80 -3.40 -20.17
CA LYS A 87 -6.49 -4.21 -21.20
C LYS A 87 -7.45 -3.38 -22.05
N GLN A 88 -8.22 -2.49 -21.43
CA GLN A 88 -9.31 -1.77 -22.08
C GLN A 88 -8.83 -0.53 -22.81
N GLU A 89 -8.01 0.29 -22.15
CA GLU A 89 -7.62 1.61 -22.64
C GLU A 89 -6.21 1.61 -23.25
N LYS A 90 -5.47 0.51 -23.11
CA LYS A 90 -4.06 0.41 -23.55
C LYS A 90 -3.27 1.62 -23.06
N VAL A 91 -3.36 1.90 -21.75
CA VAL A 91 -2.76 3.07 -21.07
C VAL A 91 -1.33 3.34 -21.55
N ILE A 92 -0.56 2.30 -21.84
CA ILE A 92 0.86 2.39 -22.22
C ILE A 92 1.11 2.42 -23.74
N ASN A 93 0.17 2.12 -24.63
CA ASN A 93 0.48 1.82 -26.05
C ASN A 93 0.86 3.02 -26.95
N SER A 94 0.96 4.24 -26.44
CA SER A 94 1.40 5.40 -27.26
C SER A 94 2.11 6.54 -26.51
N GLN A 95 2.00 6.63 -25.17
CA GLN A 95 2.40 7.83 -24.42
C GLN A 95 3.65 7.67 -23.56
N ILE A 96 4.04 6.44 -23.18
CA ILE A 96 5.23 6.18 -22.37
C ILE A 96 6.17 5.26 -23.15
N LYS A 97 6.93 5.83 -24.10
CA LYS A 97 8.00 5.11 -24.80
C LYS A 97 9.22 4.96 -23.90
N SER A 98 9.16 4.06 -22.93
CA SER A 98 10.31 3.70 -22.10
C SER A 98 10.77 2.27 -22.40
N LYS A 99 12.07 2.10 -22.67
CA LYS A 99 12.70 0.77 -22.75
C LYS A 99 13.03 0.19 -21.36
N CYS A 100 12.96 1.02 -20.31
CA CYS A 100 13.26 0.63 -18.93
C CYS A 100 11.97 0.48 -18.11
N ARG A 101 11.80 -0.67 -17.44
CA ARG A 101 10.60 -1.01 -16.65
C ARG A 101 10.37 -0.07 -15.46
N ASP A 102 11.44 0.40 -14.83
CA ASP A 102 11.31 1.27 -13.65
C ASP A 102 10.94 2.70 -14.07
N ASP A 103 11.44 3.17 -15.22
CA ASP A 103 11.04 4.45 -15.81
C ASP A 103 9.59 4.41 -16.33
N LEU A 104 9.14 3.25 -16.79
CA LEU A 104 7.75 3.02 -17.16
C LEU A 104 6.82 3.16 -15.94
N LEU A 105 7.17 2.52 -14.82
CA LEU A 105 6.38 2.61 -13.58
C LEU A 105 6.27 4.05 -13.07
N LYS A 106 7.39 4.80 -13.08
CA LYS A 106 7.38 6.23 -12.74
C LYS A 106 6.51 7.04 -13.68
N GLY A 107 6.55 6.76 -14.98
CA GLY A 107 5.70 7.40 -15.98
C GLY A 107 4.20 7.18 -15.72
N ILE A 108 3.81 5.95 -15.39
CA ILE A 108 2.42 5.60 -15.05
C ILE A 108 1.98 6.34 -13.79
N ILE A 109 2.79 6.33 -12.73
CA ILE A 109 2.50 7.03 -11.48
C ILE A 109 2.30 8.53 -11.73
N ASN A 110 3.20 9.17 -12.47
CA ASN A 110 3.09 10.59 -12.81
C ASN A 110 1.83 10.91 -13.63
N ARG A 111 1.37 10.00 -14.48
CA ARG A 111 0.12 10.16 -15.21
C ARG A 111 -1.08 10.11 -14.28
N ILE A 112 -1.13 9.13 -13.37
CA ILE A 112 -2.22 9.02 -12.38
C ILE A 112 -2.33 10.30 -11.56
N TYR A 113 -1.20 10.88 -11.13
CA TYR A 113 -1.19 12.15 -10.39
C TYR A 113 -1.71 13.35 -11.18
N LYS A 114 -1.62 13.34 -12.51
CA LYS A 114 -2.11 14.43 -13.37
C LYS A 114 -3.61 14.34 -13.65
N GLU A 115 -4.23 13.19 -13.42
CA GLU A 115 -5.64 12.94 -13.69
C GLU A 115 -6.47 13.12 -12.40
N SER A 116 -7.11 14.29 -12.24
CA SER A 116 -7.86 14.65 -11.02
C SER A 116 -8.99 13.66 -10.68
N ASP A 117 -9.67 13.13 -11.69
CA ASP A 117 -10.77 12.19 -11.51
C ASP A 117 -10.27 10.83 -11.02
N SER A 118 -9.11 10.38 -11.52
CA SER A 118 -8.42 9.18 -11.05
C SER A 118 -8.06 9.32 -9.57
N LEU A 119 -7.50 10.47 -9.15
CA LEU A 119 -7.16 10.72 -7.76
C LEU A 119 -8.39 10.71 -6.83
N LYS A 120 -9.50 11.31 -7.24
CA LYS A 120 -10.72 11.32 -6.43
C LYS A 120 -11.23 9.90 -6.15
N VAL A 121 -11.30 9.05 -7.18
CA VAL A 121 -11.74 7.67 -7.03
C VAL A 121 -10.78 6.86 -6.17
N ILE A 122 -9.47 7.10 -6.30
CA ILE A 122 -8.46 6.45 -5.46
C ILE A 122 -8.66 6.83 -3.99
N ASN A 123 -8.84 8.12 -3.72
CA ASN A 123 -9.08 8.63 -2.37
C ASN A 123 -10.35 8.03 -1.75
N ASP A 124 -11.43 7.91 -2.51
CA ASP A 124 -12.68 7.30 -2.05
C ASP A 124 -12.48 5.82 -1.68
N ILE A 125 -11.74 5.07 -2.50
CA ILE A 125 -11.43 3.66 -2.24
C ILE A 125 -10.54 3.52 -1.00
N ALA A 126 -9.47 4.31 -0.90
CA ALA A 126 -8.56 4.29 0.25
C ALA A 126 -9.31 4.62 1.55
N THR A 127 -10.15 5.66 1.53
CA THR A 127 -11.01 6.04 2.66
C THR A 127 -11.93 4.90 3.08
N ARG A 128 -12.53 4.20 2.12
CA ARG A 128 -13.39 3.05 2.43
C ARG A 128 -12.62 1.92 3.13
N TYR A 129 -11.41 1.60 2.69
CA TYR A 129 -10.57 0.59 3.35
C TYR A 129 -10.15 1.04 4.75
N TYR A 130 -9.77 2.31 4.91
CA TYR A 130 -9.50 2.90 6.21
C TYR A 130 -10.70 2.75 7.16
N THR A 131 -11.89 3.19 6.74
CA THR A 131 -13.12 3.11 7.55
C THR A 131 -13.47 1.68 7.94
N LEU A 132 -13.33 0.73 7.01
CA LEU A 132 -13.70 -0.67 7.26
C LEU A 132 -12.76 -1.37 8.26
N TYR A 133 -11.47 -1.06 8.21
CA TYR A 133 -10.45 -1.82 8.94
C TYR A 133 -9.85 -1.07 10.11
N MET A 134 -9.48 0.20 9.94
CA MET A 134 -8.61 0.92 10.87
C MET A 134 -9.33 1.92 11.77
N ASP A 135 -10.40 2.56 11.29
CA ASP A 135 -11.06 3.68 11.97
C ASP A 135 -11.43 3.39 13.44
N LYS A 136 -11.94 2.19 13.72
CA LYS A 136 -12.28 1.75 15.09
C LYS A 136 -11.09 1.57 16.04
N TYR A 137 -9.86 1.56 15.52
CA TYR A 137 -8.63 1.38 16.28
C TYR A 137 -7.88 2.69 16.50
N VAL A 138 -8.26 3.79 15.85
CA VAL A 138 -7.48 5.05 15.87
C VAL A 138 -7.36 5.61 17.28
N ASN A 139 -8.46 5.65 18.04
CA ASN A 139 -8.44 6.11 19.42
C ASN A 139 -7.56 5.23 20.32
N ASP A 140 -7.61 3.91 20.13
CA ASP A 140 -6.74 2.97 20.85
C ASP A 140 -5.27 3.15 20.47
N MET A 141 -4.97 3.46 19.20
CA MET A 141 -3.61 3.75 18.74
C MET A 141 -3.06 5.04 19.36
N LEU A 142 -3.86 6.11 19.42
CA LEU A 142 -3.46 7.38 20.06
C LEU A 142 -3.15 7.20 21.54
N MET A 143 -4.02 6.48 22.28
CA MET A 143 -3.83 6.23 23.71
C MET A 143 -2.57 5.41 24.00
N ARG A 144 -2.08 4.64 23.02
CA ARG A 144 -0.89 3.80 23.12
C ARG A 144 0.37 4.46 22.58
N MET A 145 0.29 5.66 22.01
CA MET A 145 1.47 6.34 21.50
C MET A 145 2.53 6.47 22.58
N GLU A 146 3.81 6.38 22.20
CA GLU A 146 4.91 6.36 23.15
C GLU A 146 4.92 7.63 24.01
N VAL A 147 4.53 7.51 25.28
CA VAL A 147 4.51 8.60 26.28
C VAL A 147 5.90 9.24 26.48
N CYS A 148 6.97 8.54 26.08
CA CYS A 148 8.36 8.96 26.25
C CYS A 148 8.97 9.66 25.02
N TYR A 149 8.28 9.69 23.89
CA TYR A 149 8.65 10.44 22.69
C TYR A 149 7.68 11.61 22.56
N HIS A 150 8.13 12.81 22.20
CA HIS A 150 7.18 13.82 21.74
C HIS A 150 6.59 13.31 20.42
N PRO A 151 5.33 12.85 20.38
CA PRO A 151 4.79 12.30 19.16
C PRO A 151 4.57 13.45 18.17
N ASP A 152 4.89 13.23 16.90
CA ASP A 152 4.60 14.19 15.82
C ASP A 152 3.10 14.22 15.44
N ILE A 153 2.26 13.54 16.24
CA ILE A 153 0.83 13.33 16.00
C ILE A 153 0.12 13.68 17.30
N ASP A 154 -0.62 14.78 17.29
CA ASP A 154 -1.21 15.35 18.50
C ASP A 154 -2.69 14.95 18.66
N ASN A 155 -3.35 14.48 17.60
CA ASN A 155 -4.77 14.19 17.61
C ASN A 155 -5.21 13.11 16.60
N GLU A 156 -6.49 12.72 16.71
CA GLU A 156 -7.14 11.72 15.85
C GLU A 156 -7.14 12.10 14.37
N GLU A 157 -7.38 13.38 14.05
CA GLU A 157 -7.43 13.84 12.67
C GLU A 157 -6.06 13.74 11.99
N GLU A 158 -4.98 14.04 12.70
CA GLU A 158 -3.61 13.90 12.19
C GLU A 158 -3.22 12.44 11.96
N LEU A 159 -3.54 11.53 12.90
CA LEU A 159 -3.28 10.10 12.71
C LEU A 159 -4.07 9.55 11.53
N LYS A 160 -5.34 9.94 11.42
CA LYS A 160 -6.22 9.58 10.31
C LYS A 160 -5.66 10.10 8.98
N PHE A 161 -5.27 11.36 8.92
CA PHE A 161 -4.70 11.98 7.73
C PHE A 161 -3.42 11.25 7.29
N LEU A 162 -2.53 10.95 8.25
CA LEU A 162 -1.31 10.20 7.98
C LEU A 162 -1.60 8.82 7.35
N ILE A 163 -2.49 8.05 7.97
CA ILE A 163 -2.82 6.70 7.47
C ILE A 163 -3.50 6.79 6.08
N LEU A 164 -4.39 7.75 5.88
CA LEU A 164 -5.05 7.97 4.59
C LEU A 164 -4.07 8.39 3.50
N ASP A 165 -3.14 9.29 3.78
CA ASP A 165 -2.08 9.70 2.84
C ASP A 165 -1.25 8.48 2.41
N LYS A 166 -0.82 7.65 3.37
CA LYS A 166 -0.12 6.40 3.07
C LYS A 166 -0.93 5.44 2.21
N LEU A 167 -2.21 5.23 2.54
CA LEU A 167 -3.10 4.39 1.74
C LEU A 167 -3.29 4.93 0.32
N ASN A 168 -3.39 6.25 0.13
CA ASN A 168 -3.53 6.86 -1.19
C ASN A 168 -2.27 6.63 -2.03
N GLN A 169 -1.09 6.89 -1.46
CA GLN A 169 0.19 6.64 -2.15
C GLN A 169 0.35 5.15 -2.50
N PHE A 170 0.00 4.27 -1.57
CA PHE A 170 0.02 2.82 -1.77
C PHE A 170 -0.95 2.39 -2.89
N ALA A 171 -2.16 2.95 -2.92
CA ALA A 171 -3.16 2.67 -3.94
C ALA A 171 -2.67 3.05 -5.34
N ILE A 172 -2.06 4.23 -5.49
CA ILE A 172 -1.47 4.71 -6.75
C ILE A 172 -0.36 3.76 -7.22
N LYS A 173 0.59 3.43 -6.33
CA LYS A 173 1.70 2.50 -6.64
C LYS A 173 1.17 1.14 -7.07
N THR A 174 0.16 0.62 -6.37
CA THR A 174 -0.40 -0.70 -6.65
C THR A 174 -1.22 -0.74 -7.96
N LEU A 175 -1.94 0.35 -8.27
CA LEU A 175 -2.59 0.53 -9.56
C LEU A 175 -1.56 0.48 -10.70
N ALA A 176 -0.46 1.23 -10.54
CA ALA A 176 0.61 1.30 -11.52
C ALA A 176 1.30 -0.06 -11.73
N LEU A 177 1.51 -0.83 -10.64
CA LEU A 177 2.00 -2.21 -10.73
C LEU A 177 1.07 -3.10 -11.56
N GLY A 178 -0.25 -2.97 -11.39
CA GLY A 178 -1.25 -3.72 -12.16
C GLY A 178 -1.23 -3.38 -13.65
N ILE A 179 -1.13 -2.09 -13.98
CA ILE A 179 -1.02 -1.62 -15.37
C ILE A 179 0.28 -2.16 -16.00
N ASN A 180 1.41 -2.01 -15.30
CA ASN A 180 2.72 -2.44 -15.79
C ASN A 180 2.79 -3.95 -16.04
N ASP A 181 2.30 -4.76 -15.09
CA ASP A 181 2.33 -6.21 -15.21
C ASP A 181 1.43 -6.71 -16.34
N GLU A 182 0.31 -6.05 -16.61
CA GLU A 182 -0.53 -6.41 -17.75
C GLU A 182 0.08 -5.99 -19.08
N TYR A 183 0.71 -4.83 -19.14
CA TYR A 183 1.41 -4.36 -20.33
C TYR A 183 2.52 -5.32 -20.76
N ILE A 184 3.35 -5.78 -19.81
CA ILE A 184 4.41 -6.75 -20.08
C ILE A 184 3.86 -8.07 -20.64
N LYS A 185 2.63 -8.45 -20.29
CA LYS A 185 1.99 -9.66 -20.85
C LYS A 185 1.46 -9.45 -22.26
N CYS A 186 1.10 -8.23 -22.64
CA CYS A 186 0.61 -7.90 -23.98
C CYS A 186 1.74 -7.64 -24.99
N ASP A 187 2.91 -7.21 -24.52
CA ASP A 187 4.09 -6.93 -25.36
C ASP A 187 4.95 -8.18 -25.65
N ASN A 188 4.71 -9.30 -24.96
CA ASN A 188 5.30 -10.62 -25.23
C ASN A 188 4.28 -11.53 -25.93
#